data_AF-A0A0N9HRY0-F1
#
_entry.id   AF-A0A0N9HRY0-F1
#
_cell.length_a   1.000
_cell.length_b   1.000
_cell.length_c   1.000
_cell.angle_alpha   90.00
_cell.angle_beta   90.00
_cell.angle_gamma   90.00
#
_symmetry.space_group_name_H-M   'P 1'
#
loop_
_entity.id
_entity.type
_entity.pdbx_description
1 polymer ?
#
loop_
_entity_poly.entity_id
_entity_poly.type
_entity_poly.pdbx_seq_one_letter_code
_entity_poly.pdbx_strand_id
1 'polypeptide(L)'
;MILMGSRAKLGLVVAGCMALTVLAGCSKEEPGTPTASVEETPDGTTQRPTTKAPSETASADKIDPCSLLPDADAAKFGLATPGKARTGNFGIPECKWTASGKFIVGISFANKKLAEFTGDAVTLPKRKAVQTVDGGGFRGCSIVLELTDTVSAFNVVSSVDNAPGAQMCPQALEIAKVMDSKLP
;
A
#
# COMPACT_ATOMS: atom_id res chain seq x y z
N MET A 1 50.83 33.32 7.76
CA MET A 1 50.89 34.39 6.75
C MET A 1 49.61 34.28 5.91
N ILE A 2 48.57 35.05 6.27
CA ILE A 2 48.04 36.25 5.54
C ILE A 2 47.37 35.81 4.20
N LEU A 3 46.13 36.11 3.78
CA LEU A 3 45.09 37.17 3.96
C LEU A 3 43.69 36.50 3.75
N MET A 4 42.61 36.85 4.49
CA MET A 4 41.46 37.71 4.08
C MET A 4 40.86 37.40 2.69
N GLY A 5 39.55 37.30 2.43
CA GLY A 5 38.35 37.83 3.09
C GLY A 5 37.40 38.36 2.00
N SER A 6 36.06 38.21 2.16
CA SER A 6 34.95 39.05 1.62
C SER A 6 33.64 38.29 1.90
N ARG A 7 32.76 38.67 2.83
CA ARG A 7 31.87 39.85 2.99
C ARG A 7 30.82 40.07 1.88
N ALA A 8 29.58 39.73 2.27
CA ALA A 8 28.33 40.49 2.16
C ALA A 8 27.52 40.53 0.85
N LYS A 9 26.21 40.23 0.97
CA LYS A 9 25.05 41.14 0.75
C LYS A 9 23.76 40.38 1.09
N LEU A 10 23.15 40.63 2.26
CA LEU A 10 21.90 41.39 2.47
C LEU A 10 21.04 41.70 1.22
N GLY A 11 19.77 41.29 1.29
CA GLY A 11 18.60 41.81 0.56
C GLY A 11 17.38 41.02 1.04
N LEU A 12 16.71 41.42 2.13
CA LEU A 12 15.64 42.41 2.27
C LEU A 12 14.34 42.09 1.49
N VAL A 13 13.42 41.45 2.24
CA VAL A 13 11.96 41.66 2.38
C VAL A 13 11.13 41.99 1.13
N VAL A 14 10.16 41.12 0.82
CA VAL A 14 8.80 41.54 0.41
C VAL A 14 7.77 40.74 1.21
N ALA A 15 6.99 41.49 1.99
CA ALA A 15 5.78 41.07 2.66
C ALA A 15 4.66 40.82 1.63
N GLY A 16 3.89 39.74 1.78
CA GLY A 16 2.76 39.42 0.91
C GLY A 16 1.64 38.73 1.68
N CYS A 17 0.60 39.52 1.95
CA CYS A 17 -0.73 39.25 2.49
C CYS A 17 -1.20 37.80 2.75
N MET A 18 -1.72 37.62 3.98
CA MET A 18 -2.73 36.64 4.35
C MET A 18 -3.94 36.67 3.39
N ALA A 19 -4.41 35.47 3.01
CA ALA A 19 -5.82 35.21 2.73
C ALA A 19 -6.15 33.80 3.25
N LEU A 20 -6.77 33.75 4.42
CA LEU A 20 -7.45 32.57 4.97
C LEU A 20 -8.81 32.45 4.28
N THR A 21 -8.99 31.42 3.46
CA THR A 21 -10.33 30.98 3.03
C THR A 21 -10.60 29.60 3.59
N VAL A 22 -11.31 29.58 4.72
CA VAL A 22 -11.92 28.39 5.29
C VAL A 22 -13.30 28.26 4.63
N LEU A 23 -13.46 27.28 3.75
CA LEU A 23 -14.78 26.84 3.28
C LEU A 23 -14.98 25.41 3.76
N ALA A 24 -15.75 25.30 4.84
CA ALA A 24 -16.29 24.07 5.37
C ALA A 24 -17.24 23.45 4.33
N GLY A 25 -16.87 22.29 3.79
CA GLY A 25 -17.77 21.45 3.00
C GLY A 25 -18.60 20.58 3.94
N CYS A 26 -19.83 21.01 4.21
CA CYS A 26 -20.80 20.26 5.01
C CYS A 26 -21.13 18.92 4.35
N SER A 27 -20.92 17.85 5.11
CA SER A 27 -21.47 16.52 4.86
C SER A 27 -22.99 16.60 4.81
N LYS A 28 -23.60 16.10 3.73
CA LYS A 28 -25.04 15.87 3.64
C LYS A 28 -25.27 14.44 4.16
N GLU A 29 -25.62 14.32 5.44
CA GLU A 29 -26.24 13.10 5.96
C GLU A 29 -27.73 13.14 5.59
N GLU A 30 -28.17 12.19 4.79
CA GLU A 30 -29.59 11.85 4.65
C GLU A 30 -29.99 10.94 5.82
N PRO A 31 -30.92 11.35 6.69
CA PRO A 31 -31.52 10.45 7.67
C PRO A 31 -32.50 9.52 6.95
N GLY A 32 -32.12 8.26 6.78
CA GLY A 32 -33.06 7.21 6.42
C GLY A 32 -33.92 6.86 7.63
N THR A 33 -35.20 7.21 7.59
CA THR A 33 -36.18 6.82 8.61
C THR A 33 -36.52 5.33 8.47
N PRO A 34 -36.36 4.49 9.50
CA PRO A 34 -36.84 3.11 9.46
C PRO A 34 -38.36 3.09 9.58
N THR A 35 -39.06 2.62 8.54
CA THR A 35 -40.47 2.24 8.67
C THR A 35 -40.53 0.87 9.33
N ALA A 36 -40.94 0.84 10.59
CA ALA A 36 -41.45 -0.37 11.22
C ALA A 36 -42.83 -0.69 10.62
N SER A 37 -42.96 -1.87 10.02
CA SER A 37 -44.25 -2.50 9.75
C SER A 37 -44.18 -3.93 10.27
N VAL A 38 -44.73 -4.11 11.47
CA VAL A 38 -45.18 -5.38 12.06
C VAL A 38 -46.68 -5.41 11.72
N GLU A 39 -47.32 -6.45 11.20
CA GLU A 39 -47.34 -7.87 11.54
C GLU A 39 -48.12 -8.61 10.44
N GLU A 40 -47.71 -9.82 10.05
CA GLU A 40 -48.64 -10.96 9.86
C GLU A 40 -47.82 -12.27 9.82
N THR A 41 -48.26 -13.22 10.64
CA THR A 41 -47.65 -14.54 10.96
C THR A 41 -48.43 -15.64 10.21
N PRO A 42 -48.07 -16.94 10.26
CA PRO A 42 -46.82 -17.65 9.96
C PRO A 42 -46.99 -18.58 8.72
N ASP A 43 -45.92 -18.87 7.96
CA ASP A 43 -45.67 -20.25 7.50
C ASP A 43 -44.31 -20.40 6.79
N GLY A 44 -43.68 -21.55 6.99
CA GLY A 44 -42.80 -22.16 5.98
C GLY A 44 -41.34 -21.68 5.87
N THR A 45 -40.44 -22.52 6.41
CA THR A 45 -39.05 -22.74 5.95
C THR A 45 -37.97 -21.80 6.51
N THR A 46 -37.33 -22.26 7.59
CA THR A 46 -36.02 -21.78 8.05
C THR A 46 -34.95 -22.05 6.99
N GLN A 47 -34.75 -21.10 6.06
CA GLN A 47 -33.51 -21.03 5.27
C GLN A 47 -32.43 -20.37 6.11
N ARG A 48 -31.50 -21.19 6.60
CA ARG A 48 -30.22 -20.77 7.18
C ARG A 48 -29.53 -19.83 6.18
N PRO A 49 -29.09 -18.63 6.56
CA PRO A 49 -28.25 -17.81 5.70
C PRO A 49 -26.92 -18.56 5.54
N THR A 50 -26.71 -19.16 4.36
CA THR A 50 -25.39 -19.59 3.94
C THR A 50 -24.60 -18.31 3.69
N THR A 51 -23.76 -17.95 4.65
CA THR A 51 -22.63 -17.05 4.40
C THR A 51 -21.87 -17.66 3.22
N LYS A 52 -21.98 -17.05 2.03
CA LYS A 52 -21.12 -17.39 0.90
C LYS A 52 -19.69 -17.14 1.38
N ALA A 53 -18.98 -18.22 1.73
CA ALA A 53 -17.54 -18.17 1.77
C ALA A 53 -17.07 -17.64 0.40
N PRO A 54 -16.09 -16.72 0.33
CA PRO A 54 -15.43 -16.43 -0.93
C PRO A 54 -14.79 -17.74 -1.40
N SER A 55 -15.48 -18.44 -2.30
CA SER A 55 -14.99 -19.65 -2.93
C SER A 55 -14.60 -19.25 -4.35
N GLU A 56 -13.49 -18.53 -4.47
CA GLU A 56 -12.70 -18.51 -5.69
C GLU A 56 -11.24 -18.60 -5.30
N THR A 57 -10.62 -19.67 -5.77
CA THR A 57 -9.20 -19.97 -5.73
C THR A 57 -8.41 -18.77 -6.26
N ALA A 58 -8.02 -17.85 -5.38
CA ALA A 58 -7.09 -16.78 -5.71
C ALA A 58 -5.70 -17.40 -5.90
N SER A 59 -5.45 -17.96 -7.07
CA SER A 59 -4.12 -18.41 -7.47
C SER A 59 -3.28 -17.18 -7.82
N ALA A 60 -2.08 -17.07 -7.24
CA ALA A 60 -1.12 -16.01 -7.56
C ALA A 60 -0.92 -15.82 -9.08
N ASP A 61 -0.95 -16.93 -9.82
CA ASP A 61 -0.70 -16.97 -11.26
C ASP A 61 -1.73 -16.20 -12.11
N LYS A 62 -2.89 -15.83 -11.52
CA LYS A 62 -3.96 -15.11 -12.22
C LYS A 62 -3.99 -13.62 -11.93
N ILE A 63 -3.15 -13.13 -11.02
CA ILE A 63 -3.12 -11.72 -10.63
C ILE A 63 -1.90 -11.06 -11.27
N ASP A 64 -2.14 -10.04 -12.09
CA ASP A 64 -1.08 -9.19 -12.62
C ASP A 64 -0.50 -8.31 -11.48
N PRO A 65 0.78 -8.45 -11.10
CA PRO A 65 1.37 -7.62 -10.06
C PRO A 65 1.35 -6.13 -10.39
N CYS A 66 1.38 -5.74 -11.66
CA CYS A 66 1.31 -4.33 -12.07
C CYS A 66 -0.07 -3.71 -11.81
N SER A 67 -1.13 -4.51 -11.80
CA SER A 67 -2.49 -4.03 -11.53
C SER A 67 -2.73 -3.64 -10.05
N LEU A 68 -1.85 -4.10 -9.14
CA LEU A 68 -2.01 -3.88 -7.69
C LEU A 68 -1.58 -2.50 -7.22
N LEU A 69 -0.88 -1.73 -8.06
CA LEU A 69 -0.55 -0.34 -7.80
C LEU A 69 -0.87 0.49 -9.05
N PRO A 70 -2.13 0.92 -9.21
CA PRO A 70 -2.57 1.71 -10.37
C PRO A 70 -1.74 2.98 -10.52
N ASP A 71 -1.56 3.45 -11.76
CA ASP A 71 -0.71 4.61 -12.06
C ASP A 71 -1.07 5.87 -11.25
N ALA A 72 -2.36 6.10 -11.00
CA ALA A 72 -2.81 7.22 -10.19
C ALA A 72 -2.37 7.11 -8.72
N ASP A 73 -2.29 5.90 -8.17
CA ASP A 73 -1.78 5.67 -6.82
C ASP A 73 -0.25 5.66 -6.79
N ALA A 74 0.40 5.06 -7.80
CA ALA A 74 1.86 5.10 -7.96
C ALA A 74 2.39 6.54 -8.02
N ALA A 75 1.72 7.41 -8.78
CA ALA A 75 2.11 8.82 -8.94
C ALA A 75 2.05 9.59 -7.60
N LYS A 76 1.11 9.27 -6.69
CA LYS A 76 1.04 9.88 -5.34
C LYS A 76 2.28 9.59 -4.51
N PHE A 77 2.96 8.48 -4.78
CA PHE A 77 4.22 8.10 -4.15
C PHE A 77 5.46 8.62 -4.89
N GLY A 78 5.27 9.42 -5.95
CA GLY A 78 6.38 9.93 -6.77
C GLY A 78 7.06 8.87 -7.63
N LEU A 79 6.36 7.76 -7.91
CA LEU A 79 6.86 6.67 -8.74
C LEU A 79 6.66 7.00 -10.22
N ALA A 80 7.64 6.60 -11.04
CA ALA A 80 7.50 6.61 -12.49
C ALA A 80 6.43 5.60 -12.92
N THR A 81 5.53 6.02 -13.81
CA THR A 81 4.45 5.21 -14.37
C THR A 81 4.60 5.06 -15.89
N PRO A 82 4.09 3.96 -16.48
CA PRO A 82 3.53 2.79 -15.80
C PRO A 82 4.61 1.96 -15.09
N GLY A 83 4.16 1.09 -14.20
CA GLY A 83 5.02 0.03 -13.64
C GLY A 83 5.58 -0.86 -14.74
N LYS A 84 6.78 -1.39 -14.52
CA LYS A 84 7.46 -2.27 -15.47
C LYS A 84 7.38 -3.71 -14.99
N ALA A 85 6.63 -4.53 -15.72
CA ALA A 85 6.64 -5.98 -15.55
C ALA A 85 8.06 -6.52 -15.80
N ARG A 86 8.46 -7.49 -14.97
CA ARG A 86 9.73 -8.19 -15.06
C ARG A 86 9.58 -9.58 -14.44
N THR A 87 10.56 -10.43 -14.73
CA THR A 87 10.77 -11.65 -13.96
C THR A 87 11.73 -11.34 -12.83
N GLY A 88 11.26 -11.45 -11.59
CA GLY A 88 12.07 -11.32 -10.39
C GLY A 88 12.95 -12.55 -10.15
N ASN A 89 13.55 -12.62 -8.97
CA ASN A 89 14.35 -13.77 -8.58
C ASN A 89 13.53 -15.07 -8.64
N PHE A 90 14.19 -16.18 -8.97
CA PHE A 90 13.58 -17.52 -9.05
C PHE A 90 12.40 -17.63 -10.03
N GLY A 91 12.32 -16.76 -11.04
CA GLY A 91 11.29 -16.84 -12.07
C GLY A 91 9.94 -16.23 -11.69
N ILE A 92 9.86 -15.55 -10.53
CA ILE A 92 8.60 -15.02 -9.99
C ILE A 92 8.17 -13.78 -10.77
N PRO A 93 6.93 -13.71 -11.31
CA PRO A 93 6.41 -12.49 -11.90
C PRO A 93 6.39 -11.33 -10.91
N GLU A 94 6.93 -10.19 -11.33
CA GLU A 94 7.06 -9.01 -10.48
C GLU A 94 6.80 -7.74 -11.28
N CYS A 95 6.20 -6.74 -10.65
CA CYS A 95 6.15 -5.39 -11.21
C CYS A 95 7.09 -4.45 -10.45
N LYS A 96 7.82 -3.60 -11.18
CA LYS A 96 8.71 -2.58 -10.61
C LYS A 96 8.20 -1.18 -10.87
N TRP A 97 8.35 -0.33 -9.86
CA TRP A 97 8.32 1.10 -10.00
C TRP A 97 9.58 1.72 -9.42
N THR A 98 9.93 2.91 -9.90
CA THR A 98 11.09 3.66 -9.42
C THR A 98 10.71 5.10 -9.15
N ALA A 99 10.98 5.58 -7.93
CA ALA A 99 11.01 7.00 -7.63
C ALA A 99 12.44 7.50 -7.90
N SER A 100 12.61 8.34 -8.93
CA SER A 100 13.93 8.75 -9.42
C SER A 100 14.81 9.30 -8.29
N GLY A 101 15.97 8.70 -8.10
CA GLY A 101 16.94 9.08 -7.07
C GLY A 101 16.51 8.83 -5.61
N LYS A 102 15.41 8.11 -5.37
CA LYS A 102 14.86 7.92 -4.01
C LYS A 102 14.73 6.44 -3.64
N PHE A 103 13.81 5.72 -4.27
CA PHE A 103 13.52 4.33 -3.90
C PHE A 103 12.93 3.52 -5.06
N ILE A 104 12.93 2.22 -4.88
CA ILE A 104 12.38 1.23 -5.80
C ILE A 104 11.25 0.50 -5.08
N VAL A 105 10.16 0.23 -5.80
CA VAL A 105 9.04 -0.59 -5.33
C VAL A 105 8.95 -1.85 -6.19
N GLY A 106 8.88 -3.01 -5.55
CA GLY A 106 8.59 -4.29 -6.17
C GLY A 106 7.29 -4.86 -5.62
N ILE A 107 6.44 -5.40 -6.50
CA ILE A 107 5.25 -6.17 -6.12
C ILE A 107 5.31 -7.54 -6.78
N SER A 108 5.15 -8.60 -6.01
CA SER A 108 5.21 -9.99 -6.47
C SER A 108 4.39 -10.93 -5.57
N PHE A 109 4.37 -12.22 -5.89
CA PHE A 109 3.68 -13.26 -5.12
C PHE A 109 4.58 -14.48 -4.91
N ALA A 110 4.31 -15.26 -3.86
CA ALA A 110 4.94 -16.57 -3.67
C ALA A 110 3.95 -17.57 -3.10
N ASN A 111 4.11 -18.83 -3.49
CA ASN A 111 3.40 -19.99 -2.93
C ASN A 111 4.00 -20.37 -1.57
N LYS A 112 3.85 -19.46 -0.60
CA LYS A 112 4.26 -19.59 0.80
C LYS A 112 3.18 -19.01 1.69
N LYS A 113 2.91 -19.67 2.81
CA LYS A 113 1.99 -19.14 3.84
C LYS A 113 2.63 -18.00 4.63
N LEU A 114 1.82 -17.07 5.11
CA LEU A 114 2.30 -15.90 5.87
C LEU A 114 3.18 -16.29 7.08
N ALA A 115 2.85 -17.40 7.75
CA ALA A 115 3.59 -17.90 8.92
C ALA A 115 5.02 -18.38 8.63
N GLU A 116 5.42 -18.53 7.35
CA GLU A 116 6.82 -18.82 6.98
C GLU A 116 7.72 -17.58 7.00
N PHE A 117 7.15 -16.39 7.13
CA PHE A 117 7.91 -15.14 7.16
C PHE A 117 8.12 -14.68 8.60
N THR A 118 9.36 -14.30 8.92
CA THR A 118 9.71 -13.71 10.21
C THR A 118 9.64 -12.20 10.12
N GLY A 119 8.89 -11.58 11.02
CA GLY A 119 8.71 -10.13 11.03
C GLY A 119 7.69 -9.69 12.08
N ASP A 120 7.48 -8.39 12.16
CA ASP A 120 6.50 -7.81 13.07
C ASP A 120 5.11 -7.82 12.43
N ALA A 121 4.08 -8.18 13.18
CA ALA A 121 2.71 -8.09 12.68
C ALA A 121 2.35 -6.62 12.41
N VAL A 122 1.73 -6.36 11.26
CA VAL A 122 1.23 -5.03 10.89
C VAL A 122 -0.25 -5.08 10.54
N THR A 123 -0.96 -4.00 10.85
CA THR A 123 -2.39 -3.89 10.58
C THR A 123 -2.62 -3.38 9.16
N LEU A 124 -3.34 -4.16 8.37
CA LEU A 124 -3.93 -3.73 7.10
C LEU A 124 -5.46 -3.80 7.19
N PRO A 125 -6.19 -3.06 6.34
CA PRO A 125 -7.65 -3.01 6.40
C PRO A 125 -8.36 -4.35 6.25
N LYS A 126 -7.92 -5.23 5.35
CA LYS A 126 -8.63 -6.48 5.00
C LYS A 126 -7.88 -7.76 5.35
N ARG A 127 -6.54 -7.75 5.40
CA ARG A 127 -5.74 -8.97 5.48
C ARG A 127 -4.70 -8.92 6.59
N LYS A 128 -4.27 -10.10 7.02
CA LYS A 128 -3.09 -10.24 7.89
C LYS A 128 -1.83 -9.92 7.10
N ALA A 129 -0.88 -9.27 7.76
CA ALA A 129 0.41 -8.99 7.16
C ALA A 129 1.53 -8.96 8.20
N VAL A 130 2.75 -9.21 7.73
CA VAL A 130 3.97 -9.05 8.50
C VAL A 130 4.91 -8.09 7.79
N GLN A 131 5.63 -7.28 8.57
CA GLN A 131 6.69 -6.40 8.12
C GLN A 131 8.04 -7.06 8.37
N THR A 132 8.84 -7.19 7.31
CA THR A 132 10.21 -7.69 7.37
C THR A 132 11.17 -6.57 6.95
N VAL A 133 12.21 -6.34 7.74
CA VAL A 133 13.28 -5.38 7.44
C VAL A 133 14.54 -6.14 7.06
N ASP A 134 15.19 -5.73 5.96
CA ASP A 134 16.51 -6.22 5.56
C ASP A 134 16.66 -7.76 5.62
N GLY A 135 15.71 -8.48 5.00
CA GLY A 135 15.63 -9.94 5.03
C GLY A 135 15.92 -10.60 3.68
N GLY A 136 16.11 -11.93 3.65
CA GLY A 136 16.04 -12.73 2.41
C GLY A 136 16.96 -12.30 1.26
N GLY A 137 18.08 -11.63 1.54
CA GLY A 137 19.01 -11.12 0.52
C GLY A 137 18.63 -9.79 -0.12
N PHE A 138 17.61 -9.08 0.40
CA PHE A 138 17.28 -7.71 0.01
C PHE A 138 17.59 -6.71 1.13
N ARG A 139 17.86 -5.45 0.76
CA ARG A 139 17.94 -4.31 1.68
C ARG A 139 16.75 -3.41 1.44
N GLY A 140 15.95 -3.14 2.45
CA GLY A 140 14.67 -2.45 2.33
C GLY A 140 13.65 -2.88 3.39
N CYS A 141 12.40 -2.49 3.20
CA CYS A 141 11.28 -2.99 3.97
C CYS A 141 10.33 -3.76 3.06
N SER A 142 9.87 -4.92 3.53
CA SER A 142 8.83 -5.69 2.86
C SER A 142 7.60 -5.83 3.74
N ILE A 143 6.43 -5.61 3.15
CA ILE A 143 5.14 -6.02 3.74
C ILE A 143 4.69 -7.27 3.01
N VAL A 144 4.54 -8.36 3.74
CA VAL A 144 4.05 -9.64 3.22
C VAL A 144 2.60 -9.77 3.67
N LEU A 145 1.68 -9.90 2.72
CA LEU A 145 0.24 -10.00 2.95
C LEU A 145 -0.21 -11.43 2.70
N GLU A 146 -1.10 -11.94 3.56
CA GLU A 146 -1.81 -13.21 3.32
C GLU A 146 -2.83 -13.01 2.19
N LEU A 147 -2.63 -13.66 1.04
CA LEU A 147 -3.61 -13.68 -0.05
C LEU A 147 -4.54 -14.89 0.09
N THR A 148 -3.95 -16.07 0.30
CA THR A 148 -4.64 -17.30 0.72
C THR A 148 -3.86 -17.93 1.87
N ASP A 149 -4.32 -19.08 2.36
CA ASP A 149 -3.60 -19.88 3.36
C ASP A 149 -2.20 -20.36 2.91
N THR A 150 -1.95 -20.35 1.60
CA THR A 150 -0.77 -20.94 0.95
C THR A 150 -0.05 -19.96 0.02
N VAL A 151 -0.63 -18.79 -0.22
CA VAL A 151 -0.09 -17.77 -1.12
C VAL A 151 0.05 -16.44 -0.38
N SER A 152 1.23 -15.82 -0.51
CA SER A 152 1.51 -14.50 0.03
C SER A 152 1.83 -13.51 -1.09
N ALA A 153 1.34 -12.27 -0.94
CA ALA A 153 1.71 -11.14 -1.79
C ALA A 153 2.80 -10.31 -1.10
N PHE A 154 3.73 -9.77 -1.87
CA PHE A 154 4.85 -8.99 -1.38
C PHE A 154 4.75 -7.57 -1.90
N ASN A 155 4.85 -6.61 -1.00
CA ASN A 155 5.33 -5.27 -1.29
C ASN A 155 6.78 -5.20 -0.81
N VAL A 156 7.71 -4.77 -1.65
CA VAL A 156 9.10 -4.52 -1.26
C VAL A 156 9.46 -3.10 -1.64
N VAL A 157 9.99 -2.34 -0.68
CA VAL A 157 10.49 -0.98 -0.92
C VAL A 157 11.94 -0.88 -0.47
N SER A 158 12.83 -0.52 -1.39
CA SER A 158 14.26 -0.38 -1.14
C SER A 158 14.74 1.02 -1.50
N SER A 159 15.62 1.58 -0.66
CA SER A 159 16.25 2.86 -0.97
C SER A 159 17.33 2.70 -2.06
N VAL A 160 17.48 3.69 -2.93
CA VAL A 160 18.55 3.68 -3.95
C VAL A 160 19.93 4.04 -3.39
N ASP A 161 19.98 4.70 -2.23
CA ASP A 161 21.20 5.15 -1.56
C ASP A 161 21.74 4.13 -0.53
N ASN A 162 21.16 2.92 -0.48
CA ASN A 162 21.47 1.90 0.52
C ASN A 162 21.19 2.30 1.98
N ALA A 163 20.30 3.27 2.23
CA ALA A 163 19.79 3.54 3.57
C ALA A 163 19.24 2.26 4.23
N PRO A 164 19.28 2.17 5.58
CA PRO A 164 18.71 1.05 6.33
C PRO A 164 17.26 0.77 5.95
N GLY A 165 16.91 -0.50 5.79
CA GLY A 165 15.59 -0.89 5.28
C GLY A 165 14.43 -0.39 6.12
N ALA A 166 14.62 -0.29 7.44
CA ALA A 166 13.62 0.22 8.38
C ALA A 166 13.08 1.60 8.00
N GLN A 167 13.90 2.45 7.37
CA GLN A 167 13.49 3.80 6.94
C GLN A 167 12.45 3.75 5.80
N MET A 168 12.38 2.64 5.06
CA MET A 168 11.42 2.46 3.98
C MET A 168 10.08 1.87 4.45
N CYS A 169 9.96 1.46 5.72
CA CYS A 169 8.75 0.79 6.21
C CYS A 169 7.49 1.66 6.20
N PRO A 170 7.53 2.96 6.57
CA PRO A 170 6.35 3.82 6.43
C PRO A 170 5.85 3.86 4.98
N GLN A 171 6.77 3.95 4.01
CA GLN A 171 6.45 3.95 2.58
C GLN A 171 5.88 2.60 2.13
N ALA A 172 6.49 1.49 2.57
CA ALA A 172 6.03 0.14 2.25
C ALA A 172 4.62 -0.14 2.80
N LEU A 173 4.32 0.34 4.02
CA LEU A 173 3.01 0.18 4.64
C LEU A 173 1.91 0.93 3.88
N GLU A 174 2.16 2.17 3.45
CA GLU A 174 1.17 2.92 2.66
C GLU A 174 0.88 2.27 1.30
N ILE A 175 1.90 1.75 0.63
CA ILE A 175 1.71 1.03 -0.65
C ILE A 175 0.97 -0.30 -0.40
N ALA A 176 1.29 -1.00 0.69
CA ALA A 176 0.60 -2.23 1.07
C ALA A 176 -0.90 -2.00 1.34
N LYS A 177 -1.30 -0.86 1.89
CA LYS A 177 -2.72 -0.50 2.03
C LYS A 177 -3.43 -0.36 0.68
N VAL A 178 -2.74 0.19 -0.33
CA VAL A 178 -3.27 0.25 -1.70
C VAL A 178 -3.43 -1.15 -2.25
N MET A 179 -2.39 -1.99 -2.15
CA MET A 179 -2.43 -3.38 -2.60
C MET A 179 -3.56 -4.18 -1.95
N ASP A 180 -3.72 -4.06 -0.62
CA ASP A 180 -4.78 -4.73 0.14
C ASP A 180 -6.18 -4.40 -0.38
N SER A 181 -6.38 -3.16 -0.84
CA SER A 181 -7.65 -2.73 -1.44
C SER A 181 -7.94 -3.38 -2.80
N LYS A 182 -6.91 -3.75 -3.57
CA LYS A 182 -6.99 -4.25 -4.95
C LYS A 182 -6.91 -5.76 -5.09
N LEU A 183 -6.30 -6.43 -4.12
CA LEU A 183 -6.29 -7.88 -4.05
C LEU A 183 -7.73 -8.43 -3.93
N PRO A 184 -8.03 -9.60 -4.52
CA PRO A 184 -9.35 -10.24 -4.47
C PRO A 184 -9.72 -10.73 -3.07
#